data_AF-A0A924Y4J6-F1
#
_entry.id   AF-A0A924Y4J6-F1
#
_cell.length_a   1.000
_cell.length_b   1.000
_cell.length_c   1.000
_cell.angle_alpha   90.00
_cell.angle_beta   90.00
_cell.angle_gamma   90.00
#
_symmetry.space_group_name_H-M   'P 1'
#
loop_
_entity.id
_entity.type
_entity.pdbx_description
1 polymer ?
#
loop_
_entity_poly.entity_id
_entity_poly.type
_entity_poly.pdbx_seq_one_letter_code
_entity_poly.pdbx_strand_id
1 'polypeptide(L)'
;MIQKKRIAQVVLSLTGFFLLASTFRWYRDTYIPIAEPYASLPDAAKVGDVKGAMTQTAGLVQELKANDWKPFNIPLSLLRLADAQLAVDVNQRDKNTSNYAFPALNKSPDNPSKDTVATYTDIYVRANPKWFKGERTVFAPTGFYIVGWKDGRVTQVPIEDVRFVKTGKYNTAVFPGMEAWRKNGVRYEYIEFADGYEKARPEAKAFYKSVPLDDDCATCTKPLAS
;
A
#
# COMPACT_ATOMS: atom_id res chain seq x y z
N MET A 1 8.30 -41.23 -51.65
CA MET A 1 9.23 -40.40 -50.83
C MET A 1 8.72 -38.98 -50.54
N ILE A 2 7.96 -38.35 -51.45
CA ILE A 2 7.45 -36.97 -51.33
C ILE A 2 6.39 -36.79 -50.22
N GLN A 3 5.54 -37.80 -49.99
CA GLN A 3 4.45 -37.74 -48.99
C GLN A 3 4.96 -37.67 -47.54
N LYS A 4 6.05 -38.39 -47.21
CA LYS A 4 6.67 -38.35 -45.86
C LYS A 4 7.28 -36.97 -45.54
N LYS A 5 7.84 -36.28 -46.53
CA LYS A 5 8.39 -34.91 -46.36
C LYS A 5 7.29 -33.89 -46.08
N ARG A 6 6.14 -34.00 -46.75
CA ARG A 6 4.97 -33.12 -46.51
C ARG A 6 4.36 -33.34 -45.13
N ILE A 7 4.22 -34.60 -44.70
CA ILE A 7 3.74 -34.93 -43.34
C ILE A 7 4.70 -34.38 -42.28
N ALA A 8 6.01 -34.57 -42.45
CA ALA A 8 7.01 -34.04 -41.52
C ALA A 8 6.99 -32.50 -41.43
N GLN A 9 6.81 -31.80 -42.56
CA GLN A 9 6.66 -30.35 -42.58
C GLN A 9 5.40 -29.88 -41.83
N VAL A 10 4.26 -30.53 -42.07
CA VAL A 10 3.01 -30.21 -41.36
C VAL A 10 3.15 -30.44 -39.85
N VAL A 11 3.75 -31.56 -39.44
CA VAL A 11 3.99 -31.86 -38.02
C VAL A 11 4.90 -30.81 -37.40
N LEU A 12 6.02 -30.44 -38.05
CA LEU A 12 6.93 -29.41 -37.55
C LEU A 12 6.25 -28.03 -37.44
N SER A 13 5.44 -27.65 -38.43
CA SER A 13 4.67 -26.40 -38.40
C SER A 13 3.65 -26.40 -37.27
N LEU A 14 2.93 -27.50 -37.05
CA LEU A 14 1.98 -27.63 -35.94
C LEU A 14 2.70 -27.59 -34.59
N THR A 15 3.77 -28.36 -34.41
CA THR A 15 4.56 -28.33 -33.17
C THR A 15 5.12 -26.93 -32.89
N GLY A 16 5.64 -26.24 -33.89
CA GLY A 16 6.09 -24.85 -33.76
C GLY A 16 4.97 -23.90 -33.35
N PHE A 17 3.78 -24.03 -33.96
CA PHE A 17 2.60 -23.24 -33.60
C PHE A 17 2.15 -23.51 -32.16
N PHE A 18 2.07 -24.77 -31.74
CA PHE A 18 1.67 -25.13 -30.37
C PHE A 18 2.68 -24.65 -29.32
N LEU A 19 3.98 -24.73 -29.61
CA LEU A 19 5.02 -24.19 -28.72
C LEU A 19 4.90 -22.67 -28.59
N LEU A 20 4.76 -21.95 -29.70
CA LEU A 20 4.56 -20.49 -29.68
C LEU A 20 3.26 -20.08 -28.99
N ALA A 21 2.16 -20.79 -29.22
CA ALA A 21 0.89 -20.52 -28.55
C ALA A 21 0.99 -20.78 -27.04
N SER A 22 1.74 -21.83 -26.64
CA SER A 22 1.95 -22.16 -25.23
C SER A 22 2.85 -21.14 -24.53
N THR A 23 3.95 -20.71 -25.15
CA THR A 23 4.83 -19.68 -24.60
C THR A 23 4.14 -18.31 -24.55
N PHE A 24 3.38 -17.95 -25.58
CA PHE A 24 2.58 -16.72 -25.57
C PHE A 24 1.49 -16.75 -24.48
N ARG A 25 0.78 -17.87 -24.33
CA ARG A 25 -0.20 -18.04 -23.26
C ARG A 25 0.44 -17.94 -21.88
N TRP A 26 1.57 -18.62 -21.67
CA TRP A 26 2.33 -18.54 -20.42
C TRP A 26 2.79 -17.11 -20.15
N TYR A 27 3.33 -16.42 -21.16
CA TYR A 27 3.77 -15.03 -21.03
C TYR A 27 2.60 -14.11 -20.68
N ARG A 28 1.47 -14.21 -21.40
CA ARG A 28 0.28 -13.40 -21.12
C ARG A 28 -0.24 -13.64 -19.71
N ASP A 29 -0.40 -14.90 -19.32
CA ASP A 29 -0.93 -15.24 -18.00
C ASP A 29 0.03 -14.84 -16.87
N THR A 30 1.34 -14.75 -17.16
CA THR A 30 2.38 -14.36 -16.19
C THR A 30 2.59 -12.85 -16.12
N TYR A 31 2.67 -12.13 -17.24
CA TYR A 31 3.18 -10.76 -17.30
C TYR A 31 2.14 -9.69 -17.64
N ILE A 32 0.95 -10.06 -18.11
CA ILE A 32 -0.11 -9.10 -18.41
C ILE A 32 -1.11 -9.09 -17.25
N PRO A 33 -1.32 -7.94 -16.58
CA PRO A 33 -2.29 -7.85 -15.50
C PRO A 33 -3.72 -7.99 -16.05
N ILE A 34 -4.57 -8.69 -15.30
CA ILE A 34 -6.02 -8.80 -15.55
C ILE A 34 -6.78 -7.57 -15.05
N ALA A 35 -6.25 -6.88 -14.04
CA ALA A 35 -6.80 -5.62 -13.54
C ALA A 35 -5.70 -4.75 -12.93
N GLU A 36 -5.86 -3.44 -13.07
CA GLU A 36 -5.08 -2.43 -12.35
C GLU A 36 -6.08 -1.56 -11.56
N PRO A 37 -6.48 -1.99 -10.35
CA PRO A 37 -7.40 -1.23 -9.52
C PRO A 37 -6.90 0.21 -9.35
N TYR A 38 -7.82 1.16 -9.40
CA TYR A 38 -7.54 2.60 -9.21
C TYR A 38 -6.75 3.30 -10.33
N ALA A 39 -6.49 2.63 -11.46
CA ALA A 39 -5.87 3.26 -12.63
C ALA A 39 -6.66 4.48 -13.13
N SER A 40 -7.99 4.51 -12.92
CA SER A 40 -8.88 5.62 -13.29
C SER A 40 -8.86 6.80 -12.31
N LEU A 41 -8.37 6.62 -11.08
CA LEU A 41 -8.29 7.72 -10.11
C LEU A 41 -7.05 8.57 -10.44
N PRO A 42 -7.13 9.92 -10.48
CA PRO A 42 -5.96 10.78 -10.61
C PRO A 42 -5.01 10.65 -9.41
N ASP A 43 -3.71 10.76 -9.66
CA ASP A 43 -2.68 10.63 -8.63
C ASP A 43 -2.57 11.91 -7.80
N ALA A 44 -3.02 11.88 -6.55
CA ALA A 44 -2.98 13.04 -5.65
C ALA A 44 -1.56 13.61 -5.51
N ALA A 45 -0.52 12.78 -5.57
CA ALA A 45 0.87 13.24 -5.53
C ALA A 45 1.27 14.08 -6.75
N LYS A 46 0.52 13.99 -7.86
CA LYS A 46 0.80 14.70 -9.12
C LYS A 46 -0.16 15.85 -9.39
N VAL A 47 -1.43 15.70 -9.01
CA VAL A 47 -2.49 16.67 -9.34
C VAL A 47 -3.12 17.36 -8.14
N GLY A 48 -2.85 16.88 -6.92
CA GLY A 48 -3.39 17.45 -5.69
C GLY A 48 -2.66 18.73 -5.25
N ASP A 49 -3.29 19.49 -4.36
CA ASP A 49 -2.69 20.67 -3.72
C ASP A 49 -1.78 20.27 -2.56
N VAL A 50 -0.60 19.74 -2.91
CA VAL A 50 0.42 19.30 -1.95
C VAL A 50 0.84 20.43 -1.01
N LYS A 51 0.96 21.67 -1.51
CA LYS A 51 1.39 22.82 -0.70
C LYS A 51 0.30 23.22 0.30
N GLY A 52 -0.95 23.23 -0.13
CA GLY A 52 -2.11 23.43 0.74
C GLY A 52 -2.19 22.37 1.83
N ALA A 53 -2.01 21.10 1.48
CA ALA A 53 -2.01 20.01 2.44
C ALA A 53 -0.86 20.06 3.46
N MET A 54 0.35 20.43 3.03
CA MET A 54 1.47 20.68 3.94
C MET A 54 1.17 21.82 4.92
N THR A 55 0.58 22.91 4.42
CA THR A 55 0.18 24.07 5.24
C THR A 55 -0.92 23.69 6.23
N GLN A 56 -1.94 22.97 5.77
CA GLN A 56 -3.02 22.47 6.62
C GLN A 56 -2.49 21.49 7.67
N THR A 57 -1.56 20.61 7.31
CA THR A 57 -0.92 19.68 8.26
C THR A 57 -0.14 20.46 9.33
N ALA A 58 0.55 21.54 8.97
CA ALA A 58 1.24 22.38 9.93
C ALA A 58 0.27 23.05 10.92
N GLY A 59 -0.86 23.57 10.41
CA GLY A 59 -1.94 24.07 11.27
C GLY A 59 -2.54 23.00 12.17
N LEU A 60 -2.76 21.79 11.63
CA LEU A 60 -3.24 20.64 12.41
C LEU A 60 -2.27 20.24 13.52
N VAL A 61 -0.95 20.23 13.25
CA VAL A 61 0.06 19.93 14.28
C VAL A 61 0.05 20.97 15.41
N GLN A 62 -0.10 22.25 15.07
CA GLN A 62 -0.24 23.32 16.07
C GLN A 62 -1.49 23.14 16.93
N GLU A 63 -2.63 22.87 16.29
CA GLU A 63 -3.90 22.66 16.97
C GLU A 63 -3.88 21.40 17.86
N LEU A 64 -3.29 20.31 17.37
CA LEU A 64 -3.06 19.09 18.17
C LEU A 64 -2.19 19.41 19.38
N LYS A 65 -1.10 20.16 19.22
CA LYS A 65 -0.23 20.55 20.33
C LYS A 65 -0.97 21.37 21.39
N ALA A 66 -1.82 22.31 20.97
CA ALA A 66 -2.65 23.12 21.86
C ALA A 66 -3.69 22.29 22.63
N ASN A 67 -4.07 21.11 22.09
CA ASN A 67 -5.07 20.21 22.67
C ASN A 67 -4.44 18.91 23.25
N ASP A 68 -3.21 18.96 23.78
CA ASP A 68 -2.50 17.80 24.36
C ASP A 68 -2.42 16.56 23.46
N TRP A 69 -2.32 16.77 22.14
CA TRP A 69 -2.31 15.71 21.13
C TRP A 69 -3.59 14.85 21.08
N LYS A 70 -4.73 15.40 21.51
CA LYS A 70 -6.03 14.71 21.51
C LYS A 70 -6.81 15.05 20.22
N PRO A 71 -6.78 14.20 19.18
CA PRO A 71 -7.43 14.50 17.90
C PRO A 71 -8.95 14.65 17.98
N PHE A 72 -9.59 14.07 19.00
CA PHE A 72 -11.05 14.18 19.20
C PHE A 72 -11.50 15.60 19.57
N ASN A 73 -10.58 16.46 20.01
CA ASN A 73 -10.86 17.86 20.31
C ASN A 73 -10.70 18.76 19.08
N ILE A 74 -10.25 18.21 17.95
CA ILE A 74 -9.98 18.97 16.73
C ILE A 74 -11.20 18.94 15.82
N PRO A 75 -11.63 20.08 15.25
CA PRO A 75 -12.74 20.11 14.32
C PRO A 75 -12.43 19.29 13.06
N LEU A 76 -13.41 18.52 12.58
CA LEU A 76 -13.27 17.64 11.42
C LEU A 76 -12.79 18.38 10.15
N SER A 77 -13.11 19.67 10.02
CA SER A 77 -12.65 20.50 8.90
C SER A 77 -11.12 20.59 8.80
N LEU A 78 -10.40 20.53 9.93
CA LEU A 78 -8.94 20.49 9.94
C LEU A 78 -8.39 19.07 9.71
N LEU A 79 -9.20 18.05 10.02
CA LEU A 79 -8.87 16.64 9.86
C LEU A 79 -9.14 16.10 8.45
N ARG A 80 -9.68 16.94 7.55
CA ARG A 80 -10.05 16.60 6.19
C ARG A 80 -9.27 17.43 5.19
N LEU A 81 -8.57 16.77 4.28
CA LEU A 81 -7.82 17.42 3.21
C LEU A 81 -8.72 17.78 2.03
N ALA A 82 -8.38 18.87 1.33
CA ALA A 82 -9.05 19.26 0.09
C ALA A 82 -8.87 18.21 -1.03
N ASP A 83 -7.85 17.36 -0.94
CA ASP A 83 -7.56 16.27 -1.88
C ASP A 83 -8.23 14.94 -1.51
N ALA A 84 -9.12 14.91 -0.50
CA ALA A 84 -9.77 13.70 -0.01
C ALA A 84 -10.43 12.86 -1.11
N GLN A 85 -11.04 13.48 -2.12
CA GLN A 85 -11.67 12.83 -3.27
C GLN A 85 -10.69 12.03 -4.15
N LEU A 86 -9.39 12.32 -4.07
CA LEU A 86 -8.34 11.65 -4.84
C LEU A 86 -7.76 10.43 -4.10
N ALA A 87 -8.14 10.23 -2.84
CA ALA A 87 -7.67 9.11 -2.04
C ALA A 87 -8.07 7.77 -2.68
N VAL A 88 -7.20 6.77 -2.57
CA VAL A 88 -7.48 5.41 -3.07
C VAL A 88 -8.55 4.73 -2.21
N ASP A 89 -8.44 4.85 -0.89
CA ASP A 89 -9.40 4.30 0.07
C ASP A 89 -10.73 5.06 0.00
N VAL A 90 -11.83 4.31 -0.18
CA VAL A 90 -13.20 4.85 -0.17
C VAL A 90 -13.51 5.55 1.15
N ASN A 91 -13.02 5.02 2.27
CA ASN A 91 -13.29 5.59 3.58
C ASN A 91 -12.66 6.97 3.72
N GLN A 92 -11.49 7.20 3.13
CA GLN A 92 -10.85 8.52 3.14
C GLN A 92 -11.59 9.53 2.25
N ARG A 93 -12.38 9.07 1.28
CA ARG A 93 -13.23 9.96 0.46
C ARG A 93 -14.48 10.42 1.21
N ASP A 94 -14.99 9.66 2.18
CA ASP A 94 -16.17 10.01 2.98
C ASP A 94 -15.96 11.33 3.71
N LYS A 95 -16.94 12.24 3.65
CA LYS A 95 -16.89 13.57 4.29
C LYS A 95 -16.83 13.54 5.82
N ASN A 96 -17.20 12.43 6.44
CA ASN A 96 -17.30 12.29 7.89
C ASN A 96 -16.07 11.62 8.53
N THR A 97 -15.06 11.27 7.73
CA THR A 97 -13.86 10.58 8.19
C THR A 97 -12.63 11.50 8.10
N SER A 98 -11.65 11.23 8.96
CA SER A 98 -10.37 11.91 8.88
C SER A 98 -9.52 11.33 7.74
N ASN A 99 -8.73 12.20 7.10
CA ASN A 99 -7.69 11.81 6.15
C ASN A 99 -6.34 11.54 6.81
N TYR A 100 -6.28 11.63 8.13
CA TYR A 100 -5.07 11.50 8.91
C TYR A 100 -5.16 10.30 9.85
N ALA A 101 -4.02 9.64 10.00
CA ALA A 101 -3.78 8.67 11.06
C ALA A 101 -3.14 9.36 12.26
N PHE A 102 -3.57 8.97 13.46
CA PHE A 102 -3.06 9.52 14.72
C PHE A 102 -2.39 8.40 15.54
N PRO A 103 -1.06 8.27 15.50
CA PRO A 103 -0.33 7.25 16.25
C PRO A 103 -0.67 7.18 17.73
N ALA A 104 -0.93 8.33 18.36
CA ALA A 104 -1.30 8.42 19.78
C ALA A 104 -2.63 7.71 20.11
N LEU A 105 -3.50 7.46 19.13
CA LEU A 105 -4.76 6.73 19.31
C LEU A 105 -4.59 5.21 19.26
N ASN A 106 -3.48 4.73 18.70
CA ASN A 106 -3.20 3.31 18.70
C ASN A 106 -2.84 2.90 20.13
N LYS A 107 -3.75 2.17 20.77
CA LYS A 107 -3.62 1.71 22.16
C LYS A 107 -2.51 0.67 22.36
N SER A 108 -1.86 0.21 21.29
CA SER A 108 -0.74 -0.71 21.43
C SER A 108 0.41 -0.02 22.16
N PRO A 109 0.86 -0.55 23.31
CA PRO A 109 1.90 0.08 24.11
C PRO A 109 3.22 0.21 23.33
N ASP A 110 3.43 -0.67 22.36
CA ASP A 110 4.67 -0.76 21.57
C ASP A 110 4.65 0.12 20.32
N ASN A 111 3.64 0.97 20.10
CA ASN A 111 3.58 1.79 18.89
C ASN A 111 4.77 2.77 18.85
N PRO A 112 5.76 2.58 17.97
CA PRO A 112 6.98 3.39 18.00
C PRO A 112 6.77 4.81 17.45
N SER A 113 5.66 5.05 16.76
CA SER A 113 5.31 6.35 16.21
C SER A 113 4.61 7.25 17.24
N LYS A 114 4.13 6.70 18.37
CA LYS A 114 3.25 7.42 19.31
C LYS A 114 3.92 8.64 19.95
N ASP A 115 5.24 8.60 20.16
CA ASP A 115 5.97 9.64 20.92
C ASP A 115 6.65 10.68 20.01
N THR A 116 6.81 10.39 18.72
CA THR A 116 7.53 11.26 17.78
C THR A 116 6.62 11.85 16.70
N VAL A 117 5.61 11.11 16.27
CA VAL A 117 4.71 11.50 15.18
C VAL A 117 3.36 11.92 15.78
N ALA A 118 2.93 13.15 15.48
CA ALA A 118 1.62 13.64 15.88
C ALA A 118 0.53 13.10 14.96
N THR A 119 0.78 13.14 13.66
CA THR A 119 -0.17 12.76 12.62
C THR A 119 0.55 12.41 11.32
N TYR A 120 -0.06 11.61 10.46
CA TYR A 120 0.39 11.45 9.07
C TYR A 120 -0.78 11.12 8.15
N THR A 121 -0.61 11.33 6.85
CA THR A 121 -1.59 10.95 5.82
C THR A 121 -0.90 10.23 4.66
N ASP A 122 -1.60 9.26 4.09
CA ASP A 122 -1.21 8.45 2.93
C ASP A 122 -2.04 8.76 1.68
N ILE A 123 -2.82 9.84 1.65
CA ILE A 123 -3.57 10.26 0.44
C ILE A 123 -2.66 10.38 -0.79
N TYR A 124 -1.43 10.85 -0.58
CA TYR A 124 -0.42 11.03 -1.62
C TYR A 124 0.41 9.77 -1.87
N VAL A 125 0.00 8.63 -1.30
CA VAL A 125 0.59 7.30 -1.55
C VAL A 125 -0.36 6.52 -2.45
N ARG A 126 0.18 6.05 -3.57
CA ARG A 126 -0.55 5.19 -4.49
C ARG A 126 0.06 3.80 -4.47
N ALA A 127 -0.68 2.80 -3.99
CA ALA A 127 -0.21 1.43 -3.90
C ALA A 127 0.06 0.77 -5.28
N ASN A 128 -0.63 1.23 -6.34
CA ASN A 128 -0.60 0.66 -7.69
C ASN A 128 -0.66 -0.88 -7.71
N PRO A 129 -1.71 -1.51 -7.15
CA PRO A 129 -1.86 -2.94 -7.25
C PRO A 129 -2.04 -3.35 -8.72
N LYS A 130 -1.36 -4.42 -9.12
CA LYS A 130 -1.56 -5.09 -10.40
C LYS A 130 -1.97 -6.52 -10.11
N TRP A 131 -3.17 -6.88 -10.54
CA TRP A 131 -3.71 -8.23 -10.37
C TRP A 131 -3.36 -9.06 -11.60
N PHE A 132 -2.78 -10.22 -11.38
CA PHE A 132 -2.44 -11.20 -12.42
C PHE A 132 -3.25 -12.48 -12.19
N LYS A 133 -3.32 -13.31 -13.22
CA LYS A 133 -3.98 -14.61 -13.14
C LYS A 133 -3.30 -15.50 -12.08
N GLY A 134 -4.09 -16.27 -11.33
CA GLY A 134 -3.59 -17.15 -10.28
C GLY A 134 -3.40 -16.47 -8.91
N GLU A 135 -4.18 -15.42 -8.63
CA GLU A 135 -4.22 -14.68 -7.35
C GLU A 135 -2.91 -13.97 -7.02
N ARG A 136 -2.12 -13.65 -8.04
CA ARG A 136 -0.86 -12.93 -7.86
C ARG A 136 -1.14 -11.43 -7.93
N THR A 137 -0.90 -10.74 -6.83
CA THR A 137 -0.94 -9.28 -6.77
C THR A 137 0.48 -8.73 -6.63
N VAL A 138 0.82 -7.73 -7.43
CA VAL A 138 2.10 -6.99 -7.31
C VAL A 138 1.79 -5.55 -6.97
N PHE A 139 2.43 -5.03 -5.94
CA PHE A 139 2.35 -3.62 -5.56
C PHE A 139 3.58 -2.88 -6.07
N ALA A 140 3.37 -1.68 -6.60
CA ALA A 140 4.43 -0.77 -7.05
C ALA A 140 4.16 0.62 -6.48
N PRO A 141 4.28 0.78 -5.16
CA PRO A 141 3.78 1.97 -4.51
C PRO A 141 4.60 3.20 -4.91
N THR A 142 3.92 4.33 -5.17
CA THR A 142 4.54 5.61 -5.55
C THR A 142 4.01 6.75 -4.69
N GLY A 143 4.75 7.87 -4.66
CA GLY A 143 4.34 9.09 -3.97
C GLY A 143 5.01 9.23 -2.60
N PHE A 144 4.32 9.85 -1.66
CA PHE A 144 4.90 10.21 -0.36
C PHE A 144 3.83 10.30 0.73
N TYR A 145 4.26 10.17 1.97
CA TYR A 145 3.47 10.57 3.13
C TYR A 145 3.71 12.04 3.44
N ILE A 146 2.67 12.72 3.93
CA ILE A 146 2.87 13.96 4.68
C ILE A 146 2.84 13.61 6.17
N VAL A 147 3.90 13.95 6.89
CA VAL A 147 4.11 13.59 8.29
C VAL A 147 4.21 14.85 9.13
N GLY A 148 3.33 14.97 10.13
CA GLY A 148 3.37 16.00 11.17
C GLY A 148 4.04 15.45 12.43
N TRP A 149 5.16 16.06 12.82
CA TRP A 149 5.97 15.64 13.97
C TRP A 149 5.53 16.36 15.24
N LYS A 150 5.71 15.70 16.40
CA LYS A 150 5.41 16.32 17.70
C LYS A 150 6.32 17.50 18.05
N ASP A 151 7.47 17.62 17.40
CA ASP A 151 8.37 18.77 17.52
C ASP A 151 7.89 20.00 16.71
N GLY A 152 6.81 19.89 15.94
CA GLY A 152 6.22 20.96 15.15
C GLY A 152 6.64 20.98 13.68
N ARG A 153 7.59 20.13 13.26
CA ARG A 153 7.97 20.02 11.85
C ARG A 153 6.87 19.30 11.05
N VAL A 154 6.80 19.61 9.76
CA VAL A 154 6.02 18.86 8.77
C VAL A 154 6.92 18.51 7.60
N THR A 155 6.93 17.24 7.20
CA THR A 155 7.82 16.75 6.15
C THR A 155 7.08 15.86 5.16
N GLN A 156 7.49 15.92 3.89
CA GLN A 156 7.17 14.89 2.93
C GLN A 156 8.18 13.75 3.09
N VAL A 157 7.68 12.53 3.23
CA VAL A 157 8.52 11.33 3.32
C VAL A 157 8.19 10.43 2.12
N PRO A 158 9.12 10.28 1.16
CA PRO A 158 8.91 9.40 0.03
C PRO A 158 8.59 7.98 0.47
N ILE A 159 7.69 7.30 -0.25
CA ILE A 159 7.22 5.96 0.12
C ILE A 159 8.37 4.93 0.19
N GLU A 160 9.41 5.12 -0.62
CA GLU A 160 10.64 4.32 -0.64
C GLU A 160 11.47 4.42 0.66
N ASP A 161 11.25 5.46 1.46
CA ASP A 161 11.91 5.70 2.74
C ASP A 161 11.04 5.31 3.93
N VAL A 162 9.75 5.05 3.72
CA VAL A 162 8.85 4.55 4.76
C VAL A 162 9.13 3.09 5.04
N ARG A 163 9.17 2.76 6.32
CA ARG A 163 9.27 1.38 6.79
C ARG A 163 8.06 1.03 7.60
N PHE A 164 7.82 -0.26 7.75
CA PHE A 164 6.72 -0.76 8.54
C PHE A 164 7.24 -1.70 9.60
N VAL A 165 6.73 -1.50 10.80
CA VAL A 165 6.95 -2.37 11.95
C VAL A 165 5.60 -2.89 12.40
N LYS A 166 5.59 -4.11 12.91
CA LYS A 166 4.38 -4.67 13.46
C LYS A 166 4.18 -4.20 14.88
N THR A 167 2.97 -3.74 15.16
CA THR A 167 2.56 -3.35 16.50
C THR A 167 1.22 -4.01 16.81
N GLY A 168 1.24 -5.14 17.52
CA GLY A 168 0.07 -5.99 17.71
C GLY A 168 -0.48 -6.54 16.39
N LYS A 169 -1.71 -6.17 16.03
CA LYS A 169 -2.38 -6.55 14.77
C LYS A 169 -2.16 -5.57 13.62
N TYR A 170 -1.51 -4.44 13.87
CA TYR A 170 -1.40 -3.35 12.90
C TYR A 170 0.01 -3.24 12.34
N ASN A 171 0.10 -2.92 11.04
CA ASN A 171 1.34 -2.47 10.42
C ASN A 171 1.46 -0.97 10.66
N THR A 172 2.44 -0.57 11.47
CA THR A 172 2.66 0.83 11.79
C THR A 172 3.73 1.40 10.89
N ALA A 173 3.41 2.48 10.19
CA ALA A 173 4.39 3.24 9.43
C ALA A 173 5.40 3.89 10.40
N VAL A 174 6.68 3.70 10.11
CA VAL A 174 7.79 4.40 10.75
C VAL A 174 8.59 5.16 9.71
N PHE A 175 9.03 6.35 10.08
CA PHE A 175 9.62 7.34 9.19
C PHE A 175 11.09 7.57 9.55
N PRO A 176 11.93 8.04 8.60
CA PRO A 176 13.32 8.40 8.87
C PRO A 176 13.45 9.35 10.05
N GLY A 177 14.42 9.10 10.92
CA GLY A 177 14.66 9.86 12.16
C GLY A 177 13.98 9.30 13.41
N MET A 178 13.11 8.30 13.27
CA MET A 178 12.57 7.57 14.41
C MET A 178 13.54 6.46 14.88
N GLU A 179 13.54 6.18 16.19
CA GLU A 179 14.39 5.11 16.76
C GLU A 179 14.09 3.73 16.16
N ALA A 180 12.82 3.42 15.91
CA ALA A 180 12.40 2.15 15.31
C ALA A 180 12.68 2.05 13.80
N TRP A 181 13.07 3.15 13.14
CA TRP A 181 13.34 3.12 11.71
C TRP A 181 14.67 2.42 11.43
N ARG A 182 14.66 1.55 10.42
CA ARG A 182 15.83 0.79 9.96
C ARG A 182 15.88 0.82 8.44
N LYS A 183 17.03 1.18 7.86
CA LYS A 183 17.21 1.29 6.40
C LYS A 183 16.74 0.04 5.64
N ASN A 184 17.02 -1.14 6.20
CA ASN A 184 16.67 -2.46 5.65
C ASN A 184 15.39 -3.04 6.24
N GLY A 185 14.56 -2.24 6.93
CA GLY A 185 13.27 -2.67 7.43
C GLY A 185 12.28 -2.99 6.33
N VAL A 186 11.09 -3.45 6.72
CA VAL A 186 10.04 -3.86 5.78
C VAL A 186 9.46 -2.63 5.07
N ARG A 187 9.29 -2.74 3.75
CA ARG A 187 8.73 -1.72 2.86
C ARG A 187 7.29 -2.05 2.50
N TYR A 188 6.55 -1.04 2.02
CA TYR A 188 5.15 -1.18 1.61
C TYR A 188 4.93 -2.29 0.57
N GLU A 189 5.83 -2.40 -0.41
CA GLU A 189 5.80 -3.43 -1.46
C GLU A 189 5.80 -4.87 -0.93
N TYR A 190 6.20 -5.08 0.32
CA TYR A 190 6.22 -6.39 0.98
C TYR A 190 5.03 -6.61 1.93
N ILE A 191 4.17 -5.61 2.12
CA ILE A 191 2.90 -5.75 2.82
C ILE A 191 1.89 -6.28 1.81
N GLU A 192 1.92 -7.59 1.59
CA GLU A 192 0.95 -8.27 0.74
C GLU A 192 -0.39 -8.34 1.49
N PHE A 193 -1.42 -7.62 1.05
CA PHE A 193 -2.78 -7.85 1.54
C PHE A 193 -3.22 -9.24 1.08
N ALA A 194 -3.57 -10.10 2.05
CA ALA A 194 -3.58 -11.55 1.93
C ALA A 194 -4.41 -12.10 0.74
N ASP A 195 -3.76 -12.92 -0.10
CA ASP A 195 -4.38 -14.02 -0.86
C ASP A 195 -3.40 -15.22 -0.98
N GLY A 196 -2.66 -15.47 0.11
CA GLY A 196 -1.88 -16.71 0.30
C GLY A 196 -0.44 -16.50 0.77
N TYR A 197 -0.22 -16.57 2.09
CA TYR A 197 1.10 -16.55 2.74
C TYR A 197 2.13 -17.49 2.06
N GLU A 198 1.68 -18.64 1.56
CA GLU A 198 2.55 -19.63 0.92
C GLU A 198 3.21 -19.13 -0.37
N LYS A 199 2.60 -18.16 -1.07
CA LYS A 199 3.13 -17.59 -2.33
C LYS A 199 3.92 -16.31 -2.10
N ALA A 200 3.93 -15.76 -0.89
CA ALA A 200 4.62 -14.52 -0.55
C ALA A 200 6.15 -14.60 -0.71
N ARG A 201 6.79 -13.47 -1.00
CA ARG A 201 8.27 -13.36 -1.06
C ARG A 201 8.92 -13.73 0.27
N PRO A 202 10.16 -14.24 0.32
CA PRO A 202 10.84 -14.60 1.57
C PRO A 202 10.85 -13.48 2.63
N GLU A 203 11.03 -12.23 2.22
CA GLU A 203 11.05 -11.05 3.09
C GLU A 203 9.65 -10.76 3.68
N ALA A 204 8.61 -10.87 2.85
CA ALA A 204 7.22 -10.77 3.29
C ALA A 204 6.86 -11.94 4.22
N LYS A 205 7.29 -13.16 3.91
CA LYS A 205 7.11 -14.34 4.77
C LYS A 205 7.82 -14.20 6.11
N ALA A 206 9.04 -13.65 6.13
CA ALA A 206 9.80 -13.40 7.34
C ALA A 206 9.11 -12.35 8.21
N PHE A 207 8.62 -11.26 7.58
CA PHE A 207 7.76 -10.29 8.24
C PHE A 207 6.52 -10.96 8.84
N TYR A 208 5.72 -11.66 8.03
CA TYR A 208 4.53 -12.41 8.44
C TYR A 208 4.79 -13.61 9.38
N LYS A 209 6.04 -14.08 9.54
CA LYS A 209 6.43 -15.09 10.55
C LYS A 209 6.82 -14.46 11.87
N SER A 210 7.38 -13.25 11.85
CA SER A 210 7.55 -12.44 13.06
C SER A 210 6.21 -11.97 13.66
N VAL A 211 5.12 -12.32 12.99
CA VAL A 211 3.73 -12.08 13.37
C VAL A 211 3.17 -13.40 13.91
N PRO A 212 2.76 -13.48 15.18
CA PRO A 212 1.70 -14.42 15.52
C PRO A 212 0.47 -13.94 14.75
N LEU A 213 0.09 -14.69 13.72
CA LEU A 213 -1.25 -14.64 13.18
C LEU A 213 -2.11 -15.22 14.29
N ASP A 214 -3.08 -14.45 14.82
CA ASP A 214 -4.15 -15.10 15.56
C ASP A 214 -4.75 -16.13 14.59
N ASP A 215 -4.81 -17.39 15.00
CA ASP A 215 -5.22 -18.56 14.21
C ASP A 215 -6.68 -18.52 13.71
N ASP A 216 -7.30 -17.33 13.59
CA ASP A 216 -8.74 -17.13 13.39
C ASP A 216 -9.14 -16.11 12.31
N CYS A 217 -8.30 -15.78 11.30
CA CYS A 217 -8.82 -15.15 10.07
C CYS A 217 -9.11 -16.17 8.95
N ALA A 218 -9.87 -17.21 9.27
CA ALA A 218 -10.51 -18.08 8.27
C ALA A 218 -11.54 -17.33 7.37
N THR A 219 -11.79 -16.05 7.62
CA THR A 219 -12.78 -15.22 6.91
C THR A 219 -12.18 -14.15 6.00
N CYS A 220 -10.86 -13.98 5.99
CA CYS A 220 -10.18 -13.01 5.13
C CYS A 220 -10.11 -13.46 3.64
N THR A 221 -10.50 -14.70 3.31
CA THR A 221 -10.39 -15.31 1.97
C THR A 221 -11.70 -15.34 1.17
N LYS A 222 -12.71 -14.52 1.51
CA LYS A 222 -13.86 -14.38 0.60
C LYS A 222 -13.57 -13.31 -0.46
N PRO A 223 -13.40 -13.67 -1.75
CA PRO A 223 -13.52 -12.70 -2.81
C PRO A 223 -14.91 -12.05 -2.70
N LEU A 224 -14.97 -10.74 -2.87
CA LEU A 224 -16.24 -10.03 -3.07
C LEU A 224 -16.96 -10.67 -4.28
N ALA A 225 -17.97 -11.48 -3.97
CA ALA A 225 -18.86 -12.11 -4.93
C ALA A 225 -20.29 -11.68 -4.62
N SER A 226 -20.78 -10.74 -5.43
CA SER A 226 -22.05 -10.81 -6.17
C SER A 226 -22.18 -9.55 -7.02
#